data_AF-A0A2D0K4N9-F1
#
_entry.id   AF-A0A2D0K4N9-F1
#
_cell.length_a   1.000
_cell.length_b   1.000
_cell.length_c   1.000
_cell.angle_alpha   90.00
_cell.angle_beta   90.00
_cell.angle_gamma   90.00
#
_symmetry.space_group_name_H-M   'P 1'
#
loop_
_entity.id
_entity.type
_entity.pdbx_description
1 polymer ?
#
loop_
_entity_poly.entity_id
_entity_poly.type
_entity_poly.pdbx_seq_one_letter_code
_entity_poly.pdbx_strand_id
1 'polypeptide(L)'
;MKILFDSEEELLTELKIIKPETLTDFFSDRVNESVVCPICKSKKISIPFGFGDYEPNQATRSRFLLPVRRYPAFYSDGFHIKDYYFRAVCSNCAYEINFSVAVIVEWLREN
;
A
#
# COMPACT_ATOMS: atom_id res chain seq x y z
N MET A 1 6.75 -12.28 -5.55
CA MET A 1 5.30 -11.99 -5.37
C MET A 1 4.53 -12.43 -6.63
N LYS A 2 3.49 -13.26 -6.49
CA LYS A 2 2.69 -13.79 -7.62
C LYS A 2 1.81 -12.70 -8.28
N ILE A 3 1.45 -12.85 -9.56
CA ILE A 3 0.51 -11.96 -10.29
C ILE A 3 -0.91 -12.52 -10.26
N LEU A 4 -0.98 -13.84 -10.31
CA LEU A 4 -2.21 -14.62 -10.25
C LEU A 4 -2.31 -15.16 -8.84
N PHE A 5 -3.47 -14.91 -8.23
CA PHE A 5 -3.80 -15.36 -6.88
C PHE A 5 -5.05 -16.21 -7.02
N ASP A 6 -5.06 -17.34 -6.32
CA ASP A 6 -6.13 -18.33 -6.39
C ASP A 6 -7.34 -17.88 -5.54
N SER A 7 -7.12 -16.97 -4.58
CA SER A 7 -8.17 -16.37 -3.75
C SER A 7 -7.84 -14.95 -3.27
N GLU A 8 -8.86 -14.19 -2.84
CA GLU A 8 -8.69 -12.86 -2.25
C GLU A 8 -7.87 -12.94 -0.95
N GLU A 9 -8.03 -14.02 -0.17
CA GLU A 9 -7.26 -14.26 1.05
C GLU A 9 -5.77 -14.47 0.75
N GLU A 10 -5.43 -15.21 -0.31
CA GLU A 10 -4.03 -15.38 -0.75
C GLU A 10 -3.43 -14.02 -1.15
N LEU A 11 -4.15 -13.24 -1.96
CA LEU A 11 -3.73 -11.89 -2.33
C LEU A 11 -3.48 -11.02 -1.09
N LEU A 12 -4.45 -10.94 -0.18
CA LEU A 12 -4.32 -10.12 1.02
C LEU A 12 -3.19 -10.59 1.93
N THR A 13 -2.91 -11.90 1.98
CA THR A 13 -1.79 -12.47 2.74
C THR A 13 -0.45 -12.07 2.13
N GLU A 14 -0.30 -12.17 0.81
CA GLU A 14 0.92 -11.76 0.10
C GLU A 14 1.19 -10.26 0.25
N LEU A 15 0.14 -9.43 0.24
CA LEU A 15 0.27 -7.98 0.42
C LEU A 15 0.74 -7.59 1.84
N LYS A 16 0.58 -8.45 2.85
CA LYS A 16 1.09 -8.19 4.22
C LYS A 16 2.62 -8.18 4.30
N ILE A 17 3.32 -8.65 3.27
CA ILE A 17 4.79 -8.58 3.22
C ILE A 17 5.26 -7.14 2.97
N ILE A 18 4.41 -6.31 2.36
CA ILE A 18 4.76 -4.95 1.95
C ILE A 18 4.72 -4.03 3.17
N LYS A 19 5.89 -3.47 3.53
CA LYS A 19 6.06 -2.66 4.73
C LYS A 19 5.73 -1.17 4.49
N PRO A 20 5.41 -0.38 5.53
CA PRO A 20 5.10 1.05 5.36
C PRO A 20 6.20 1.86 4.68
N GLU A 21 7.45 1.48 4.89
CA GLU A 21 8.64 2.14 4.35
C GLU A 21 8.71 2.00 2.82
N THR A 22 8.11 0.95 2.26
CA THR A 22 8.06 0.68 0.82
C THR A 22 7.43 1.83 0.03
N LEU A 23 6.43 2.53 0.59
CA LEU A 23 5.88 3.71 -0.08
C LEU A 23 6.93 4.82 -0.18
N THR A 24 7.66 5.08 0.90
CA THR A 24 8.72 6.09 0.89
C THR A 24 9.80 5.77 -0.15
N ASP A 25 10.22 4.50 -0.21
CA ASP A 25 11.22 4.02 -1.16
C ASP A 25 10.72 4.16 -2.61
N PHE A 26 9.46 3.78 -2.87
CA PHE A 26 8.83 3.92 -4.18
C PHE A 26 8.84 5.38 -4.68
N PHE A 27 8.53 6.36 -3.82
CA PHE A 27 8.55 7.77 -4.24
C PHE A 27 9.97 8.29 -4.45
N SER A 28 10.90 7.89 -3.60
CA SER A 28 12.31 8.27 -3.74
C SER A 28 12.87 7.78 -5.08
N ASP A 29 12.53 6.55 -5.48
CA ASP A 29 12.99 5.96 -6.74
C ASP A 29 12.31 6.56 -7.97
N ARG A 30 10.96 6.59 -7.99
CA ARG A 30 10.21 6.95 -9.21
C ARG A 30 10.05 8.44 -9.45
N VAL A 31 9.98 9.24 -8.39
CA VAL A 31 9.59 10.66 -8.47
C VAL A 31 10.74 11.58 -8.05
N ASN A 32 11.75 11.05 -7.34
CA ASN A 32 12.84 11.83 -6.75
C ASN A 32 12.34 13.01 -5.89
N GLU A 33 11.15 12.86 -5.31
CA GLU A 33 10.49 13.89 -4.51
C GLU A 33 9.77 13.27 -3.31
N SER A 34 9.68 14.05 -2.23
CA SER A 34 8.89 13.68 -1.06
C SER A 34 7.39 13.82 -1.36
N VAL A 35 6.57 12.88 -0.87
CA VAL A 35 5.11 12.99 -0.97
C VAL A 35 4.62 14.24 -0.24
N VAL A 36 3.90 15.10 -0.96
CA VAL A 36 3.22 16.27 -0.42
C VAL A 36 1.72 16.18 -0.64
N CYS A 37 0.95 16.77 0.28
CA CYS A 37 -0.49 16.81 0.12
C CYS A 37 -0.86 17.67 -1.09
N PRO A 38 -1.61 17.15 -2.08
CA PRO A 38 -1.96 17.92 -3.26
C PRO A 38 -2.89 19.10 -2.94
N ILE A 39 -3.68 18.99 -1.87
CA ILE A 39 -4.68 19.98 -1.44
C ILE A 39 -4.04 21.14 -0.67
N CYS A 40 -3.33 20.86 0.43
CA CYS A 40 -2.81 21.89 1.33
C CYS A 40 -1.27 22.06 1.28
N LYS A 41 -0.58 21.32 0.41
CA LYS A 41 0.89 21.31 0.24
C LYS A 41 1.70 20.91 1.48
N SER A 42 1.03 20.48 2.55
CA SER A 42 1.69 19.98 3.75
C SER A 42 2.51 18.71 3.48
N LYS A 43 3.68 18.64 4.10
CA LYS A 43 4.54 17.45 4.16
C LYS A 43 4.15 16.48 5.29
N LYS A 44 3.16 16.84 6.12
CA LYS A 44 2.64 15.98 7.19
C LYS A 44 1.78 14.89 6.59
N ILE A 45 2.42 13.81 6.15
CA ILE A 45 1.81 12.63 5.55
C ILE A 45 1.97 11.45 6.50
N SER A 46 0.85 10.79 6.81
CA SER A 46 0.81 9.57 7.62
C SER A 46 0.43 8.38 6.73
N ILE A 47 1.11 7.26 6.90
CA ILE A 47 0.83 6.02 6.16
C ILE A 47 0.15 5.04 7.13
N PRO A 48 -1.14 4.71 6.93
CA PRO A 48 -1.81 3.70 7.74
C PRO A 48 -1.18 2.32 7.56
N PHE A 49 -1.02 1.60 8.67
CA PHE A 49 -0.44 0.26 8.68
C PHE A 49 -1.20 -0.66 9.64
N GLY A 50 -1.14 -1.96 9.36
CA GLY A 50 -1.62 -3.03 10.22
C GLY A 50 -0.47 -3.72 10.95
N PHE A 51 -0.82 -4.53 11.94
CA PHE A 51 0.13 -5.39 12.65
C PHE A 51 -0.07 -6.84 12.21
N GLY A 52 1.00 -7.47 11.75
CA GLY A 52 1.06 -8.90 11.47
C GLY A 52 1.54 -9.69 12.69
N ASP A 53 2.15 -10.84 12.42
CA ASP A 53 2.76 -11.69 13.44
C ASP A 53 4.02 -11.07 14.03
N TYR A 54 4.48 -11.62 15.16
CA TYR A 54 5.77 -11.26 15.74
C TYR A 54 6.90 -11.61 14.78
N GLU A 55 7.79 -10.66 14.50
CA GLU A 55 8.98 -10.97 13.71
C GLU A 55 9.91 -11.87 14.54
N PRO A 56 10.54 -12.91 13.94
CA PRO A 56 11.52 -13.72 14.64
C PRO A 56 12.62 -12.84 15.24
N ASN A 57 12.91 -13.04 16.53
CA ASN A 57 13.91 -12.28 17.29
C ASN A 57 13.61 -10.80 17.51
N GLN A 58 12.36 -10.36 17.33
CA GLN A 58 11.94 -9.00 17.71
C GLN A 58 10.80 -9.03 18.73
N ALA A 59 10.84 -8.08 19.67
CA ALA A 59 9.75 -7.87 20.64
C ALA A 59 8.52 -7.18 20.01
N THR A 60 8.59 -6.83 18.73
CA THR A 60 7.57 -6.06 18.01
C THR A 60 6.91 -6.89 16.92
N ARG A 61 5.62 -6.64 16.71
CA ARG A 61 4.87 -7.20 15.58
C ARG A 61 5.35 -6.58 14.27
N SER A 62 5.40 -7.39 13.22
CA SER A 62 5.60 -6.92 11.85
C SER A 62 4.53 -5.88 11.50
N ARG A 63 4.93 -4.86 10.73
CA ARG A 63 4.02 -3.83 10.21
C ARG A 63 3.87 -4.01 8.72
N PHE A 64 2.64 -3.84 8.23
CA PHE A 64 2.34 -3.94 6.82
C PHE A 64 1.41 -2.81 6.36
N LEU A 65 1.54 -2.40 5.11
CA LEU A 65 0.63 -1.44 4.51
C LEU A 65 -0.77 -2.03 4.42
N LEU A 66 -1.78 -1.30 4.87
CA LEU A 66 -3.17 -1.76 4.78
C LEU A 66 -3.67 -1.62 3.32
N PRO A 67 -3.89 -2.72 2.59
CA PRO A 67 -4.53 -2.64 1.29
C PRO A 67 -6.02 -2.33 1.48
N VAL A 68 -6.55 -1.42 0.68
CA VAL A 68 -7.97 -1.09 0.65
C VAL A 68 -8.51 -1.44 -0.72
N ARG A 69 -9.50 -2.34 -0.74
CA ARG A 69 -10.24 -2.64 -1.95
C ARG A 69 -11.15 -1.46 -2.28
N ARG A 70 -11.02 -0.93 -3.48
CA ARG A 70 -12.02 -0.01 -4.04
C ARG A 70 -13.27 -0.83 -4.33
N TYR A 71 -14.40 -0.41 -3.77
CA TYR A 71 -15.69 -1.02 -4.12
C TYR A 71 -15.81 -1.08 -5.64
N PRO A 72 -16.08 -2.26 -6.23
CA PRO A 72 -16.11 -2.37 -7.68
C PRO A 72 -17.18 -1.43 -8.21
N ALA A 73 -16.77 -0.56 -9.12
CA ALA A 73 -17.66 0.35 -9.83
C ALA A 73 -18.40 -0.46 -10.90
N PHE A 74 -19.28 -1.37 -10.45
CA PHE A 74 -20.15 -2.21 -11.27
C PHE A 74 -19.35 -3.17 -12.21
N TYR A 75 -19.71 -4.46 -12.25
CA TYR A 75 -19.30 -5.44 -13.28
C TYR A 75 -17.97 -6.22 -13.18
N SER A 76 -17.20 -6.18 -12.08
CA SER A 76 -16.08 -7.12 -11.93
C SER A 76 -16.54 -8.41 -11.24
N ASP A 77 -16.66 -9.50 -11.99
CA ASP A 77 -16.81 -10.83 -11.39
C ASP A 77 -15.47 -11.23 -10.73
N GLY A 78 -15.39 -11.13 -9.40
CA GLY A 78 -14.24 -11.58 -8.60
C GLY A 78 -13.38 -10.45 -8.02
N PHE A 79 -12.14 -10.76 -7.68
CA PHE A 79 -11.14 -9.83 -7.13
C PHE A 79 -9.96 -9.72 -8.09
N HIS A 80 -9.44 -8.51 -8.26
CA HIS A 80 -8.22 -8.26 -9.03
C HIS A 80 -7.26 -7.39 -8.22
N ILE A 81 -5.95 -7.61 -8.35
CA ILE A 81 -4.92 -6.76 -7.71
C ILE A 81 -5.07 -5.27 -8.04
N LYS A 82 -5.64 -4.96 -9.22
CA LYS A 82 -5.93 -3.60 -9.69
C LYS A 82 -7.03 -2.90 -8.89
N ASP A 83 -7.84 -3.67 -8.15
CA ASP A 83 -8.92 -3.15 -7.32
C ASP A 83 -8.41 -2.63 -5.97
N TYR A 84 -7.14 -2.88 -5.63
CA TYR A 84 -6.57 -2.52 -4.32
C TYR A 84 -5.66 -1.30 -4.42
N TYR A 85 -5.70 -0.52 -3.33
CA TYR A 85 -4.89 0.67 -3.15
C TYR A 85 -4.26 0.68 -1.77
N PHE A 86 -3.03 1.16 -1.67
CA PHE A 86 -2.46 1.65 -0.43
C PHE A 86 -2.81 3.11 -0.25
N ARG A 87 -2.86 3.58 1.00
CA ARG A 87 -3.25 4.94 1.32
C ARG A 87 -2.14 5.68 2.03
N ALA A 88 -2.06 6.98 1.78
CA ALA A 88 -1.45 7.93 2.68
C ALA A 88 -2.45 9.04 3.00
N VAL A 89 -2.40 9.55 4.22
CA VAL A 89 -3.35 10.54 4.73
C VAL A 89 -2.59 11.79 5.13
N CYS A 90 -3.03 12.95 4.63
CA CYS A 90 -2.48 14.20 5.10
C CYS A 90 -2.97 14.48 6.53
N SER A 91 -2.06 14.52 7.50
CA SER A 91 -2.40 14.79 8.91
C SER A 91 -2.86 16.23 9.15
N ASN A 92 -2.77 17.11 8.14
CA ASN A 92 -3.20 18.50 8.23
C ASN A 92 -4.64 18.74 7.76
N CYS A 93 -5.05 18.11 6.65
CA CYS A 93 -6.37 18.36 6.05
C CYS A 93 -7.20 17.08 5.82
N ALA A 94 -6.72 15.93 6.33
CA ALA A 94 -7.33 14.61 6.20
C ALA A 94 -7.51 14.10 4.76
N TYR A 95 -6.94 14.77 3.75
CA TYR A 95 -7.00 14.29 2.37
C TYR A 95 -6.27 12.95 2.22
N GLU A 96 -6.96 11.97 1.63
CA GLU A 96 -6.40 10.64 1.33
C GLU A 96 -5.81 10.59 -0.08
N ILE A 97 -4.57 10.14 -0.18
CA ILE A 97 -3.87 9.84 -1.43
C ILE A 97 -3.87 8.33 -1.60
N ASN A 98 -4.39 7.85 -2.73
CA ASN A 98 -4.49 6.42 -3.03
C ASN A 98 -3.42 6.03 -4.05
N PHE A 99 -2.67 4.98 -3.74
CA PHE A 99 -1.62 4.43 -4.59
C PHE A 99 -2.01 3.04 -5.04
N SER A 100 -2.00 2.78 -6.35
CA SER A 100 -2.38 1.47 -6.89
C SER A 100 -1.44 0.39 -6.38
N VAL A 101 -2.00 -0.66 -5.76
CA VAL A 101 -1.23 -1.82 -5.31
C VAL A 101 -0.52 -2.49 -6.48
N ALA A 102 -1.20 -2.62 -7.63
CA ALA A 102 -0.64 -3.23 -8.83
C ALA A 102 0.68 -2.57 -9.28
N VAL A 103 0.74 -1.23 -9.27
CA VAL A 103 1.94 -0.47 -9.68
C VAL A 103 3.09 -0.66 -8.69
N ILE A 104 2.81 -0.65 -7.39
CA ILE A 104 3.84 -0.83 -6.36
C ILE A 104 4.38 -2.27 -6.38
N VAL A 105 3.50 -3.24 -6.56
CA VAL A 105 3.84 -4.67 -6.72
C VAL A 105 4.71 -4.90 -7.94
N GLU A 106 4.42 -4.24 -9.06
CA GLU A 106 5.22 -4.32 -10.27
C GLU A 106 6.62 -3.72 -10.06
N TRP A 107 6.71 -2.54 -9.46
CA TRP A 107 7.98 -1.90 -9.11
C TRP A 107 8.85 -2.74 -8.16
N LEU A 108 8.25 -3.39 -7.16
CA LEU A 108 8.94 -4.31 -6.24
C LEU A 108 9.51 -5.57 -6.92
N ARG A 109 9.14 -5.86 -8.17
CA ARG A 109 9.73 -6.97 -8.94
C ARG A 109 10.85 -6.52 -9.87
N GLU A 110 10.80 -5.27 -10.29
CA GLU A 110 11.82 -4.65 -11.13
C GLU A 110 13.10 -4.34 -10.33
N ASN A 111 12.98 -4.28 -9.00
CA ASN A 111 14.06 -4.02 -8.03
C ASN A 111 14.22 -5.20 -7.06
#